data_AF-A0A248TH09-F1
#
_entry.id   AF-A0A248TH09-F1
#
_cell.length_a   1.000
_cell.length_b   1.000
_cell.length_c   1.000
_cell.angle_alpha   90.00
_cell.angle_beta   90.00
_cell.angle_gamma   90.00
#
_symmetry.space_group_name_H-M   'P 1'
#
loop_
_entity.id
_entity.type
_entity.pdbx_description
1 polymer ?
#
loop_
_entity_poly.entity_id
_entity_poly.type
_entity_poly.pdbx_seq_one_letter_code
_entity_poly.pdbx_strand_id
1 'polypeptide(L)' 'MNQFNIKWQNPIIRLYILGMLPLIVLSIIFFSTLPSELYWIPNSLLMIGTVVMILTSAILYRKSK' A
#
# COMPACT_ATOMS: atom_id res chain seq x y z
N MET A 1 25.44 1.70 -6.24
CA MET A 1 24.14 2.19 -5.72
C MET A 1 23.14 2.13 -6.86
N ASN A 2 22.26 1.13 -6.87
CA ASN A 2 21.22 1.03 -7.90
C ASN A 2 20.27 2.22 -7.72
N GLN A 3 20.25 3.09 -8.72
CA GLN A 3 19.36 4.23 -8.79
C GLN A 3 17.93 3.69 -8.63
N PHE A 4 17.21 4.18 -7.61
CA PHE A 4 15.76 3.98 -7.49
C PHE A 4 15.14 4.59 -8.75
N ASN A 5 15.00 3.78 -9.80
CA ASN A 5 14.44 4.21 -11.06
C ASN A 5 12.93 4.28 -10.83
N ILE A 6 12.44 5.44 -10.40
CA ILE A 6 11.01 5.76 -10.26
C ILE A 6 10.43 5.95 -11.67
N LYS A 7 10.65 4.97 -12.54
CA LYS A 7 9.98 4.87 -13.83
C LYS A 7 8.71 4.09 -13.59
N TRP A 8 7.60 4.59 -14.11
CA TRP A 8 6.30 3.90 -14.16
C TRP A 8 6.35 2.48 -14.76
N GLN A 9 7.45 2.16 -15.44
CA GLN A 9 7.75 0.84 -15.99
C GLN A 9 8.13 -0.19 -14.91
N ASN A 10 8.44 0.23 -13.67
CA ASN A 10 8.74 -0.70 -12.60
C ASN A 10 7.43 -1.34 -12.08
N PRO A 11 7.25 -2.67 -12.26
CA PRO A 11 6.02 -3.35 -11.85
C PRO A 11 5.77 -3.26 -10.34
N ILE A 12 6.81 -3.14 -9.51
CA ILE A 12 6.69 -3.03 -8.05
C ILE A 12 6.06 -1.69 -7.66
N ILE A 13 6.54 -0.59 -8.26
CA ILE A 13 6.01 0.76 -8.01
C ILE A 13 4.56 0.85 -8.49
N ARG A 14 4.27 0.28 -9.67
CA ARG A 14 2.93 0.29 -10.24
C ARG A 14 1.94 -0.49 -9.37
N LEU A 15 2.36 -1.63 -8.81
CA LEU A 15 1.54 -2.43 -7.91
C LEU A 15 1.31 -1.70 -6.58
N TYR A 16 2.35 -1.08 -6.02
CA TYR A 16 2.25 -0.26 -4.82
C TYR A 16 1.27 0.89 -5.00
N ILE A 17 1.39 1.67 -6.08
CA ILE A 17 0.47 2.76 -6.39
C ILE A 17 -0.95 2.21 -6.60
N LEU A 18 -1.13 1.18 -7.45
CA LEU A 18 -2.48 0.69 -7.76
C LEU A 18 -3.22 0.10 -6.56
N GLY A 19 -2.54 -0.44 -5.54
CA GLY A 19 -3.24 -0.97 -4.37
C GLY A 19 -3.21 -0.05 -3.13
N MET A 20 -2.18 0.77 -2.92
CA MET A 20 -2.15 1.68 -1.75
C MET A 20 -3.02 2.92 -1.97
N LEU A 21 -3.10 3.46 -3.19
CA LEU A 21 -3.91 4.66 -3.44
C LEU A 21 -5.40 4.43 -3.14
N PRO A 22 -6.03 3.33 -3.60
CA PRO A 22 -7.40 3.01 -3.21
C PRO A 22 -7.58 2.80 -1.71
N LEU A 23 -6.63 2.14 -1.05
CA LEU A 23 -6.66 1.92 0.40
C LEU A 23 -6.59 3.24 1.17
N ILE A 24 -5.75 4.19 0.75
CA ILE A 24 -5.65 5.52 1.36
C ILE A 24 -6.97 6.28 1.19
N VAL A 25 -7.56 6.26 -0.01
CA VAL A 25 -8.86 6.90 -0.27
C VAL A 25 -9.96 6.27 0.58
N LEU A 26 -10.03 4.94 0.66
CA LEU A 26 -10.96 4.23 1.53
C LEU A 26 -10.78 4.60 2.99
N SER A 27 -9.55 4.67 3.48
CA SER A 27 -9.27 5.04 4.87
C SER A 27 -9.67 6.48 5.16
N ILE A 28 -9.45 7.43 4.24
CA ILE A 28 -9.91 8.82 4.38
C ILE A 28 -11.45 8.87 4.50
N ILE A 29 -12.15 8.13 3.64
CA ILE A 29 -13.62 8.03 3.71
C ILE A 29 -14.03 7.48 5.07
N PHE A 30 -13.41 6.38 5.51
CA PHE A 30 -13.69 5.78 6.82
C PHE A 30 -13.44 6.74 7.99
N PHE A 31 -12.34 7.50 7.97
CA PHE A 31 -12.08 8.53 8.98
C PHE A 31 -13.15 9.63 9.00
N SER A 32 -13.75 9.95 7.86
CA SER A 32 -14.82 10.96 7.80
C SER A 32 -16.19 10.44 8.26
N THR A 33 -16.45 9.13 8.11
CA THR A 33 -17.76 8.53 8.36
C THR A 33 -17.86 7.80 9.70
N LEU A 34 -16.75 7.29 10.23
CA LEU A 34 -16.74 6.53 11.48
C LEU A 34 -16.69 7.47 12.69
N PRO A 35 -17.32 7.11 13.81
CA PRO A 35 -17.10 7.76 15.08
C PRO A 35 -15.63 7.55 15.53
N SER A 36 -15.11 8.50 16.30
CA SER A 36 -13.70 8.53 16.72
C SER A 36 -13.24 7.29 17.48
N GLU A 37 -14.14 6.59 18.18
CA GLU A 37 -13.78 5.33 18.87
C GLU A 37 -13.43 4.21 17.89
N LEU A 38 -13.83 4.32 16.62
CA LEU A 38 -13.61 3.31 15.58
C LEU A 38 -12.47 3.67 14.61
N TYR A 39 -11.72 4.74 14.87
CA TYR A 39 -10.56 5.13 14.06
C TYR A 39 -9.44 4.09 14.02
N TRP A 40 -9.43 3.12 14.94
CA TRP A 40 -8.53 1.98 14.83
C TRP A 40 -8.79 1.15 13.57
N ILE A 41 -10.00 1.12 13.02
CA ILE A 41 -10.36 0.37 11.81
C ILE A 41 -9.58 0.86 10.58
N PRO A 42 -9.69 2.14 10.15
CA PRO A 42 -8.92 2.62 9.00
C PRO A 42 -7.41 2.57 9.24
N ASN A 43 -6.94 2.70 10.48
CA ASN A 43 -5.53 2.53 10.83
C ASN A 43 -5.05 1.08 10.64
N SER A 44 -5.78 0.10 11.16
CA SER A 44 -5.48 -1.32 10.97
C SER A 44 -5.55 -1.71 9.49
N LEU A 45 -6.51 -1.16 8.74
CA LEU A 45 -6.63 -1.38 7.31
C LEU A 45 -5.39 -0.92 6.54
N LEU A 46 -4.89 0.29 6.82
CA LEU A 46 -3.65 0.81 6.21
C LEU A 46 -2.43 -0.01 6.61
N MET A 47 -2.35 -0.44 7.87
CA MET A 47 -1.25 -1.24 8.36
C MET A 47 -1.19 -2.60 7.67
N ILE A 48 -2.32 -3.31 7.59
CA ILE A 48 -2.44 -4.59 6.88
C ILE A 48 -2.12 -4.40 5.39
N GLY A 49 -2.68 -3.36 4.76
CA GLY A 49 -2.41 -3.03 3.37
C GLY A 49 -0.92 -2.81 3.08
N THR A 50 -0.24 -2.09 3.96
CA THR A 50 1.21 -1.85 3.87
C THR A 50 2.00 -3.15 4.00
N VAL A 51 1.66 -4.00 4.97
CA VAL A 51 2.35 -5.29 5.18
C VAL A 51 2.17 -6.21 3.97
N VAL A 52 0.95 -6.35 3.46
CA VAL A 52 0.65 -7.16 2.27
C VAL A 52 1.42 -6.66 1.06
N MET A 53 1.51 -5.35 0.87
CA MET A 53 2.29 -4.74 -0.22
C MET A 53 3.78 -5.03 -0.10
N ILE A 54 4.36 -4.88 1.09
CA ILE A 54 5.77 -5.17 1.34
C ILE A 54 6.05 -6.65 1.05
N LEU A 55 5.22 -7.57 1.55
CA LEU A 55 5.36 -9.00 1.28
C LEU A 55 5.26 -9.31 -0.20
N THR A 56 4.27 -8.74 -0.89
CA THR A 56 4.07 -8.94 -2.34
C THR A 56 5.28 -8.43 -3.13
N SER A 57 5.83 -7.27 -2.75
CA SER A 57 7.03 -6.71 -3.36
C SER A 57 8.27 -7.59 -3.13
N ALA A 58 8.42 -8.15 -1.93
CA ALA A 58 9.52 -9.06 -1.61
C ALA A 58 9.42 -10.38 -2.38
N ILE A 59 8.21 -10.93 -2.54
CA ILE A 59 7.96 -12.14 -3.33
C ILE A 59 8.27 -11.89 -4.82
N LEU A 60 7.82 -10.76 -5.36
CA LEU A 60 8.08 -10.38 -6.76
C LEU A 60 9.57 -10.15 -7.01
N TYR A 61 10.26 -9.48 -6.08
CA TYR A 61 11.70 -9.30 -6.16
C TYR A 61 12.45 -10.63 -6.14
N ARG A 62 12.02 -11.59 -5.30
CA ARG A 62 12.61 -12.94 -5.25
C ARG A 62 12.36 -13.74 -6.53
N LYS A 63 11.19 -13.60 -7.17
CA LYS A 63 10.88 -14.25 -8.44
C LYS A 63 11.63 -13.68 -9.65
N SER A 64 12.08 -12.43 -9.56
CA SER A 64 12.79 -11.73 -10.65
C SER A 64 14.30 -11.99 -10.67
N LYS A 65 14.83 -12.76 -9.71
CA LYS A 65 16.26 -13.09 -9.56
C LYS A 65 16.51 -14.54 -9.94
#